data_AF-A0A813STV9-F1
#
_entry.id   AF-A0A813STV9-F1
#
_cell.length_a   1.000
_cell.length_b   1.000
_cell.length_c   1.000
_cell.angle_alpha   90.00
_cell.angle_beta   90.00
_cell.angle_gamma   90.00
#
_symmetry.space_group_name_H-M   'P 1'
#
loop_
_entity.id
_entity.type
_entity.pdbx_description
1 polymer ?
#
loop_
_entity_poly.entity_id
_entity_poly.type
_entity_poly.pdbx_seq_one_letter_code
_entity_poly.pdbx_strand_id
1 'polypeptide(L)'
;MLECFFIKKNQLISFFSFRSTRSNIAFHIFVSLSFILRPTSAIPFVIIYPYILYKTSKRLQFLIQAFTCFTLLNICNSLLDSYMYNQWTFVPLNFLYINFFHPNSISSHYGINNIFWYITNGLPMIFFYRLPFLFLGAIQEKRLTIIVLFTIFIYTLNVHKEFRFLTQILPILFILEANGINWCLKRFQWNKFRWIFYLSFIGHIFIGIYFSLIDRQGQISVMNYIRNNLSNENQQILSVDFLMPCHSTPYYSFIHRDDIQLNFLTCEPNLNNRTNDYMDEADKFFLNPIESLKQRLHDINPSHLIMFDTLYDQVKEIFDGDQWFSVKDIIFNSHIQHTSRHGKMIYILEKK
;
A
#
# COMPACT_ATOMS: atom_id res chain seq x y z
N MET A 1 30.10 -14.63 -7.79
CA MET A 1 28.91 -13.89 -7.28
C MET A 1 27.97 -13.37 -8.39
N LEU A 2 28.34 -13.43 -9.68
CA LEU A 2 27.51 -12.97 -10.81
C LEU A 2 26.99 -14.09 -11.74
N GLU A 3 27.28 -15.36 -11.46
CA GLU A 3 26.74 -16.50 -12.25
C GLU A 3 25.35 -16.97 -11.80
N CYS A 4 24.78 -16.40 -10.73
CA CYS A 4 23.44 -16.78 -10.23
C CYS A 4 22.27 -16.25 -11.08
N PHE A 5 22.49 -15.44 -12.12
CA PHE A 5 21.42 -14.80 -12.89
C PHE A 5 21.10 -15.47 -14.25
N PHE A 6 21.88 -16.45 -14.70
CA PHE A 6 21.53 -17.23 -15.89
C PHE A 6 20.75 -18.49 -15.51
N ILE A 7 19.45 -18.30 -15.26
CA ILE A 7 18.51 -19.40 -15.01
C ILE A 7 18.36 -20.20 -16.31
N LYS A 8 18.97 -21.39 -16.39
CA LYS A 8 18.70 -22.36 -17.46
C LYS A 8 17.23 -22.79 -17.38
N LYS A 9 16.59 -23.06 -18.52
CA LYS A 9 15.17 -23.48 -18.66
C LYS A 9 14.76 -24.65 -17.72
N ASN A 10 15.72 -25.47 -17.26
CA ASN A 10 15.50 -26.56 -16.31
C ASN A 10 15.54 -26.15 -14.81
N GLN A 11 15.98 -24.93 -14.46
CA GLN A 11 16.08 -24.44 -13.08
C GLN A 11 14.82 -23.70 -12.58
N LEU A 12 13.91 -23.30 -13.46
CA LEU A 12 12.60 -22.81 -13.04
C LEU A 12 11.77 -23.90 -12.34
N ILE A 13 11.98 -25.16 -12.75
CA ILE A 13 11.45 -26.35 -12.05
C ILE A 13 12.21 -26.58 -10.73
N SER A 14 13.48 -26.18 -10.64
CA SER A 14 14.25 -26.27 -9.39
C SER A 14 13.91 -25.20 -8.36
N PHE A 15 13.19 -24.14 -8.74
CA PHE A 15 12.70 -23.13 -7.80
C PHE A 15 11.74 -23.72 -6.76
N PHE A 16 11.05 -24.80 -7.13
CA PHE A 16 10.11 -25.51 -6.27
C PHE A 16 10.47 -26.99 -6.05
N SER A 17 11.60 -27.47 -6.59
CA SER A 17 12.06 -28.84 -6.33
C SER A 17 12.89 -28.88 -5.05
N PHE A 18 12.21 -28.97 -3.91
CA PHE A 18 12.89 -29.09 -2.63
C PHE A 18 13.49 -30.49 -2.48
N ARG A 19 14.82 -30.55 -2.36
CA ARG A 19 15.58 -31.82 -2.28
C ARG A 19 15.73 -32.36 -0.85
N SER A 20 15.37 -31.58 0.19
CA SER A 20 15.57 -31.97 1.60
C SER A 20 14.35 -31.62 2.48
N THR A 21 14.17 -32.39 3.56
CA THR A 21 13.10 -32.20 4.56
C THR A 21 13.16 -30.83 5.25
N ARG A 22 14.37 -30.32 5.54
CA ARG A 22 14.58 -28.98 6.10
C ARG A 22 14.10 -27.88 5.15
N SER A 23 14.30 -28.07 3.85
CA SER A 23 13.86 -27.12 2.82
C SER A 23 12.33 -27.04 2.71
N ASN A 24 11.62 -28.14 2.94
CA ASN A 24 10.15 -28.16 2.96
C ASN A 24 9.59 -27.40 4.16
N ILE A 25 10.15 -27.59 5.35
CA ILE A 25 9.69 -26.89 6.56
C ILE A 25 9.91 -25.38 6.41
N ALA A 26 11.09 -24.95 5.96
CA ALA A 26 11.35 -23.54 5.69
C ALA A 26 10.35 -22.95 4.67
N PHE A 27 10.07 -23.67 3.58
CA PHE A 27 9.05 -23.25 2.61
C PHE A 27 7.67 -23.06 3.26
N HIS A 28 7.19 -24.02 4.06
CA HIS A 28 5.91 -23.92 4.73
C HIS A 28 5.84 -22.78 5.76
N ILE A 29 6.93 -22.52 6.48
CA ILE A 29 7.05 -21.37 7.37
C ILE A 29 6.88 -20.07 6.58
N PHE A 30 7.63 -19.89 5.47
CA PHE A 30 7.53 -18.66 4.67
C PHE A 30 6.15 -18.47 4.04
N VAL A 31 5.52 -19.53 3.54
CA VAL A 31 4.16 -19.47 3.01
C VAL A 31 3.17 -19.08 4.11
N SER A 32 3.30 -19.65 5.30
CA SER A 32 2.42 -19.35 6.44
C SER A 32 2.60 -17.92 6.95
N LEU A 33 3.85 -17.45 7.06
CA LEU A 33 4.14 -16.05 7.42
C LEU A 33 3.62 -15.07 6.37
N SER A 34 3.76 -15.40 5.09
CA SER A 34 3.22 -14.58 4.00
C SER A 34 1.70 -14.47 4.10
N PHE A 35 1.01 -15.57 4.43
CA PHE A 35 -0.44 -15.59 4.67
C PHE A 35 -0.84 -14.76 5.89
N ILE A 36 -0.14 -14.90 7.02
CA ILE A 36 -0.44 -14.14 8.25
C ILE A 36 -0.28 -12.64 8.00
N LEU A 37 0.82 -12.23 7.38
CA LEU A 37 1.04 -10.83 7.04
C LEU A 37 0.02 -10.30 6.03
N ARG A 38 -0.37 -11.14 5.06
CA ARG A 38 -1.32 -10.79 4.00
C ARG A 38 -2.10 -12.03 3.54
N PRO A 39 -3.37 -12.20 3.95
CA PRO A 39 -4.18 -13.37 3.56
C PRO A 39 -4.33 -13.54 2.03
N THR A 40 -4.29 -12.43 1.28
CA THR A 40 -4.37 -12.43 -0.19
C THR A 40 -3.14 -13.05 -0.88
N SER A 41 -2.04 -13.30 -0.16
CA SER A 41 -0.89 -14.05 -0.67
C SER A 41 -1.19 -15.53 -0.91
N ALA A 42 -2.24 -16.09 -0.32
CA ALA A 42 -2.65 -17.47 -0.56
C ALA A 42 -3.04 -17.73 -2.02
N ILE A 43 -3.52 -16.72 -2.75
CA ILE A 43 -4.09 -16.85 -4.09
C ILE A 43 -3.10 -17.48 -5.10
N PRO A 44 -1.87 -16.98 -5.31
CA PRO A 44 -0.91 -17.66 -6.18
C PRO A 44 -0.57 -19.09 -5.71
N PHE A 45 -0.59 -19.34 -4.40
CA PHE A 45 -0.33 -20.68 -3.85
C PHE A 45 -1.44 -21.69 -4.13
N VAL A 46 -2.65 -21.27 -4.48
CA VAL A 46 -3.72 -22.19 -4.94
C VAL A 46 -3.29 -23.00 -6.15
N ILE A 47 -2.47 -22.43 -7.06
CA ILE A 47 -1.93 -23.15 -8.22
C ILE A 47 -0.58 -23.78 -7.90
N ILE A 48 0.31 -23.04 -7.22
CA ILE A 48 1.68 -23.48 -6.95
C ILE A 48 1.68 -24.73 -6.04
N TYR A 49 0.89 -24.71 -4.97
CA TYR A 49 0.96 -25.71 -3.92
C TYR A 49 0.53 -27.11 -4.39
N PRO A 50 -0.60 -27.29 -5.11
CA PRO A 50 -0.96 -28.60 -5.70
C PRO A 50 0.09 -29.11 -6.69
N TYR A 51 0.71 -28.22 -7.48
CA TYR A 51 1.78 -28.62 -8.42
C TYR A 51 3.02 -29.15 -7.68
N ILE A 52 3.43 -28.52 -6.59
CA ILE A 52 4.53 -29.00 -5.74
C ILE A 52 4.18 -30.35 -5.10
N LEU A 53 2.95 -30.46 -4.57
CA LEU A 53 2.48 -31.70 -3.96
C LEU A 53 2.49 -32.86 -4.96
N TYR A 54 2.06 -32.62 -6.21
CA TYR A 54 2.09 -33.61 -7.27
C TYR A 54 3.51 -34.14 -7.56
N LYS A 55 4.50 -33.23 -7.56
CA LYS A 55 5.92 -33.54 -7.80
C LYS A 55 6.64 -34.15 -6.59
N THR A 56 6.11 -33.96 -5.39
CA THR A 56 6.69 -34.49 -4.17
C THR A 56 6.41 -35.99 -4.02
N SER A 57 7.45 -36.78 -3.75
CA SER A 57 7.31 -38.22 -3.52
C SER A 57 6.66 -38.52 -2.16
N LYS A 58 7.10 -37.86 -1.10
CA LYS A 58 6.58 -38.01 0.27
C LYS A 58 5.39 -37.08 0.55
N ARG A 59 4.28 -37.29 -0.17
CA ARG A 59 3.09 -36.40 -0.13
C ARG A 59 2.49 -36.22 1.27
N LEU A 60 2.30 -37.32 1.99
CA LEU A 60 1.73 -37.28 3.35
C LEU A 60 2.61 -36.45 4.30
N GLN A 61 3.93 -36.66 4.27
CA GLN A 61 4.86 -35.90 5.08
C GLN A 61 4.82 -34.39 4.76
N PHE A 62 4.74 -34.04 3.48
CA PHE A 62 4.62 -32.65 3.03
C PHE A 62 3.34 -31.99 3.55
N LEU A 63 2.20 -32.69 3.45
CA LEU A 63 0.91 -32.20 3.98
C LEU A 63 0.93 -32.03 5.50
N ILE A 64 1.49 -32.99 6.24
CA ILE A 64 1.63 -32.89 7.70
C ILE A 64 2.50 -31.68 8.05
N GLN A 65 3.66 -31.52 7.40
CA GLN A 65 4.55 -30.38 7.65
C GLN A 65 3.86 -29.05 7.40
N ALA A 66 3.09 -28.94 6.32
CA ALA A 66 2.37 -27.72 6.01
C ALA A 66 1.25 -27.42 6.99
N PHE A 67 0.44 -28.42 7.34
CA PHE A 67 -0.63 -28.28 8.32
C PHE A 67 -0.06 -27.88 9.67
N THR A 68 1.02 -28.53 10.13
CA THR A 68 1.68 -28.20 11.40
C THR A 68 2.27 -26.79 11.39
N CYS A 69 3.00 -26.39 10.34
CA CYS A 69 3.57 -25.03 10.26
C CYS A 69 2.48 -23.96 10.23
N PHE A 70 1.44 -24.17 9.42
CA PHE A 70 0.35 -23.23 9.27
C PHE A 70 -0.45 -23.08 10.56
N THR A 71 -0.81 -24.18 11.21
CA THR A 71 -1.62 -24.15 12.44
C THR A 71 -0.84 -23.51 13.60
N LEU A 72 0.41 -23.92 13.84
CA LEU A 72 1.22 -23.36 14.91
C LEU A 72 1.43 -21.85 14.76
N LEU A 73 1.79 -21.39 13.55
CA LEU A 73 2.03 -19.96 13.32
C LEU A 73 0.74 -19.13 13.44
N ASN A 74 -0.40 -19.63 12.96
CA ASN A 74 -1.67 -18.93 13.12
C ASN A 74 -2.15 -18.91 14.58
N ILE A 75 -1.92 -19.97 15.36
CA ILE A 75 -2.21 -19.97 16.81
C ILE A 75 -1.35 -18.92 17.51
N CYS A 76 -0.03 -18.90 17.26
CA CYS A 76 0.85 -17.89 17.83
C CYS A 76 0.42 -16.46 17.47
N ASN A 77 0.06 -16.22 16.21
CA ASN A 77 -0.42 -14.91 15.77
C ASN A 77 -1.73 -14.52 16.45
N SER A 78 -2.68 -15.46 16.55
CA SER A 78 -3.98 -15.18 17.16
C SER A 78 -3.88 -14.95 18.66
N LEU A 79 -2.97 -15.63 19.35
CA LEU A 79 -2.69 -15.36 20.77
C LEU A 79 -2.08 -13.97 20.97
N LEU A 80 -1.14 -13.58 20.10
CA LEU A 80 -0.54 -12.24 20.14
C LEU A 80 -1.59 -11.16 19.86
N ASP A 81 -2.38 -11.32 18.81
CA ASP A 81 -3.46 -10.39 18.47
C ASP A 81 -4.47 -10.32 19.62
N SER A 82 -4.87 -11.45 20.19
CA SER A 82 -5.84 -11.47 21.30
C SER A 82 -5.32 -10.80 22.55
N TYR A 83 -4.02 -10.93 22.84
CA TYR A 83 -3.35 -10.21 23.93
C TYR A 83 -3.34 -8.71 23.68
N MET A 84 -2.98 -8.26 22.47
CA MET A 84 -2.91 -6.84 22.13
C MET A 84 -4.28 -6.16 22.09
N TYR A 85 -5.30 -6.85 21.58
CA TYR A 85 -6.67 -6.34 21.50
C TYR A 85 -7.48 -6.52 22.80
N ASN A 86 -6.96 -7.26 23.80
CA ASN A 86 -7.70 -7.68 25.00
C ASN A 86 -9.02 -8.43 24.71
N GLN A 87 -9.09 -9.14 23.57
CA GLN A 87 -10.26 -9.92 23.16
C GLN A 87 -9.83 -11.07 22.26
N TRP A 88 -10.47 -12.23 22.39
CA TRP A 88 -10.20 -13.38 21.52
C TRP A 88 -10.46 -13.04 20.06
N THR A 89 -9.38 -12.99 19.27
CA THR A 89 -9.42 -12.49 17.90
C THR A 89 -8.63 -13.41 16.98
N PHE A 90 -9.28 -13.83 15.88
CA PHE A 90 -8.62 -14.47 14.76
C PHE A 90 -8.67 -13.51 13.55
N VAL A 91 -7.63 -12.68 13.42
CA VAL A 91 -7.59 -11.57 12.45
C VAL A 91 -7.83 -12.01 11.00
N PRO A 92 -7.29 -13.14 10.49
CA PRO A 92 -7.56 -13.54 9.11
C PRO A 92 -9.03 -13.84 8.81
N LEU A 93 -9.82 -14.36 9.76
CA LEU A 93 -11.27 -14.57 9.58
C LEU A 93 -12.01 -13.24 9.61
N ASN A 94 -11.66 -12.34 10.53
CA ASN A 94 -12.25 -11.00 10.58
C ASN A 94 -11.98 -10.23 9.29
N PHE A 95 -10.77 -10.34 8.74
CA PHE A 95 -10.42 -9.79 7.43
C PHE A 95 -11.35 -10.34 6.33
N LEU A 96 -11.56 -11.66 6.26
CA LEU A 96 -12.45 -12.26 5.28
C LEU A 96 -13.90 -11.79 5.44
N TYR A 97 -14.40 -11.77 6.68
CA TYR A 97 -15.75 -11.32 7.00
C TYR A 97 -15.97 -9.87 6.54
N ILE A 98 -15.12 -8.95 6.99
CA ILE A 98 -15.27 -7.52 6.77
C ILE A 98 -15.11 -7.14 5.28
N ASN A 99 -14.19 -7.80 4.56
CA ASN A 99 -13.91 -7.44 3.17
C ASN A 99 -14.85 -8.09 2.16
N PHE A 100 -15.37 -9.30 2.43
CA PHE A 100 -16.14 -10.08 1.44
C PHE A 100 -17.57 -10.41 1.86
N PHE A 101 -17.85 -10.62 3.15
CA PHE A 101 -19.16 -11.08 3.61
C PHE A 101 -20.02 -9.97 4.23
N HIS A 102 -19.39 -8.90 4.73
CA HIS A 102 -20.10 -7.80 5.34
C HIS A 102 -20.97 -7.06 4.30
N PRO A 103 -22.26 -6.76 4.60
CA PRO A 103 -23.17 -6.10 3.66
C PRO A 103 -22.64 -4.76 3.16
N ASN A 104 -22.05 -3.97 4.05
CA ASN A 104 -21.33 -2.74 3.73
C ASN A 104 -19.85 -3.06 3.62
N SER A 105 -19.47 -3.82 2.60
CA SER A 105 -18.07 -4.23 2.43
C SER A 105 -17.18 -2.99 2.31
N ILE A 106 -16.11 -2.95 3.11
CA ILE A 106 -15.17 -1.83 3.18
C ILE A 106 -14.53 -1.54 1.80
N SER A 107 -14.37 -2.58 0.97
CA SER A 107 -13.76 -2.45 -0.35
C SER A 107 -14.48 -1.41 -1.22
N SER A 108 -15.81 -1.40 -1.23
CA SER A 108 -16.58 -0.46 -2.05
C SER A 108 -16.44 1.01 -1.61
N HIS A 109 -16.23 1.26 -0.31
CA HIS A 109 -16.11 2.60 0.25
C HIS A 109 -14.82 3.32 -0.18
N TYR A 110 -13.72 2.56 -0.34
CA TYR A 110 -12.42 3.13 -0.76
C TYR A 110 -12.25 3.28 -2.28
N GLY A 111 -13.32 3.06 -3.04
CA GLY A 111 -13.38 3.36 -4.46
C GLY A 111 -13.69 2.17 -5.35
N ILE A 112 -14.29 2.48 -6.50
CA ILE A 112 -14.69 1.50 -7.51
C ILE A 112 -13.78 1.64 -8.72
N ASN A 113 -13.12 0.55 -9.10
CA ASN A 113 -12.18 0.55 -10.22
C ASN A 113 -12.68 -0.34 -11.36
N ASN A 114 -12.37 0.04 -12.60
CA ASN A 114 -12.68 -0.74 -13.80
C ASN A 114 -12.16 -2.19 -13.69
N ILE A 115 -12.88 -3.15 -14.28
CA ILE A 115 -12.49 -4.56 -14.30
C ILE A 115 -11.08 -4.77 -14.90
N PHE A 116 -10.69 -4.00 -15.91
CA PHE A 116 -9.37 -4.09 -16.56
C PHE A 116 -8.27 -3.25 -15.89
N TRP A 117 -8.50 -2.74 -14.68
CA TRP A 117 -7.57 -1.82 -14.02
C TRP A 117 -6.16 -2.39 -13.84
N TYR A 118 -6.00 -3.68 -13.52
CA TYR A 118 -4.66 -4.26 -13.39
C TYR A 118 -3.90 -4.27 -14.71
N ILE A 119 -4.59 -4.37 -15.85
CA ILE A 119 -3.98 -4.36 -17.18
C ILE A 119 -3.70 -2.92 -17.65
N THR A 120 -4.62 -2.00 -17.36
CA THR A 120 -4.58 -0.61 -17.85
C THR A 120 -3.79 0.35 -16.96
N ASN A 121 -3.74 0.09 -15.66
CA ASN A 121 -3.10 0.94 -14.65
C ASN A 121 -2.05 0.17 -13.85
N GLY A 122 -2.42 -1.01 -13.31
CA GLY A 122 -1.55 -1.83 -12.45
C GLY A 122 -0.20 -2.18 -13.06
N LEU A 123 -0.21 -3.00 -14.13
CA LEU A 123 1.00 -3.44 -14.81
C LEU A 123 1.74 -2.27 -15.50
N PRO A 124 1.07 -1.32 -16.16
CA PRO A 124 1.75 -0.16 -16.74
C PRO A 124 2.48 0.70 -15.71
N MET A 125 1.94 0.89 -14.51
CA MET A 125 2.64 1.64 -13.46
C MET A 125 3.93 0.94 -13.00
N ILE A 126 3.89 -0.40 -12.85
CA ILE A 126 5.03 -1.18 -12.36
C ILE A 126 6.11 -1.33 -13.44
N PHE A 127 5.72 -1.70 -14.66
CA PHE A 127 6.66 -2.05 -15.73
C PHE A 127 6.99 -0.86 -16.63
N PHE A 128 6.11 0.13 -16.71
CA PHE A 128 6.25 1.33 -17.56
C PHE A 128 6.66 0.94 -18.99
N TYR A 129 7.72 1.54 -19.55
CA TYR A 129 8.22 1.20 -20.89
C TYR A 129 8.71 -0.26 -21.03
N ARG A 130 8.89 -1.01 -19.94
CA ARG A 130 9.32 -2.44 -19.96
C ARG A 130 8.16 -3.41 -20.14
N LEU A 131 6.93 -2.91 -20.12
CA LEU A 131 5.71 -3.71 -20.25
C LEU A 131 5.69 -4.64 -21.48
N PRO A 132 6.18 -4.26 -22.68
CA PRO A 132 6.23 -5.17 -23.82
C PRO A 132 7.07 -6.44 -23.55
N PHE A 133 8.15 -6.33 -22.78
CA PHE A 133 9.00 -7.49 -22.46
C PHE A 133 8.31 -8.45 -21.50
N LEU A 134 7.48 -7.95 -20.58
CA LEU A 134 6.63 -8.80 -19.75
C LEU A 134 5.72 -9.69 -20.62
N PHE A 135 5.04 -9.11 -21.62
CA PHE A 135 4.17 -9.87 -22.52
C PHE A 135 4.94 -10.88 -23.38
N LEU A 136 6.11 -10.50 -23.90
CA LEU A 136 6.97 -11.42 -24.66
C LEU A 136 7.44 -12.60 -23.81
N GLY A 137 7.78 -12.35 -22.54
CA GLY A 137 8.11 -13.39 -21.58
C GLY A 137 6.93 -14.30 -21.24
N ALA A 138 5.74 -13.71 -21.08
CA ALA A 138 4.52 -14.43 -20.79
C ALA A 138 4.12 -15.43 -21.90
N ILE A 139 4.40 -15.10 -23.17
CA ILE A 139 4.21 -16.01 -24.30
C ILE A 139 5.16 -17.21 -24.22
N GLN A 140 6.38 -17.02 -23.72
CA GLN A 140 7.42 -18.05 -23.67
C GLN A 140 7.26 -19.00 -22.48
N GLU A 141 6.94 -18.48 -21.30
CA GLU A 141 6.88 -19.26 -20.06
C GLU A 141 5.45 -19.45 -19.55
N LYS A 142 4.67 -20.26 -20.29
CA LYS A 142 3.23 -20.51 -20.06
C LYS A 142 2.88 -20.89 -18.62
N ARG A 143 3.74 -21.64 -17.92
CA ARG A 143 3.47 -22.10 -16.54
C ARG A 143 3.37 -20.96 -15.54
N LEU A 144 4.30 -20.01 -15.61
CA LEU A 144 4.29 -18.81 -14.76
C LEU A 144 3.16 -17.87 -15.16
N THR A 145 2.91 -17.76 -16.47
CA THR A 145 1.79 -16.97 -17.01
C THR A 145 0.45 -17.46 -16.48
N ILE A 146 0.22 -18.77 -16.36
CA ILE A 146 -1.02 -19.31 -15.78
C ILE A 146 -1.20 -18.85 -14.32
N ILE A 147 -0.14 -18.85 -13.51
CA ILE A 147 -0.20 -18.38 -12.12
C ILE A 147 -0.56 -16.90 -12.09
N VAL A 148 0.12 -16.07 -12.89
CA VAL A 148 -0.13 -14.63 -12.98
C VAL A 148 -1.56 -14.34 -13.43
N LEU A 149 -2.03 -14.99 -14.50
CA LEU A 149 -3.38 -14.77 -15.03
C LEU A 149 -4.45 -15.19 -14.02
N PHE A 150 -4.27 -16.32 -13.34
CA PHE A 150 -5.18 -16.75 -12.28
C PHE A 150 -5.22 -15.75 -11.13
N THR A 151 -4.06 -15.29 -10.66
CA THR A 151 -4.00 -14.32 -9.56
C THR A 151 -4.63 -12.98 -9.95
N ILE A 152 -4.34 -12.46 -11.15
CA ILE A 152 -4.97 -11.23 -11.66
C ILE A 152 -6.48 -11.42 -11.82
N PHE A 153 -6.95 -12.59 -12.29
CA PHE A 153 -8.36 -12.90 -12.39
C PHE A 153 -9.06 -12.82 -11.03
N ILE A 154 -8.51 -13.47 -9.99
CA ILE A 154 -9.09 -13.42 -8.64
C ILE A 154 -9.08 -11.99 -8.10
N TYR A 155 -7.98 -11.24 -8.25
CA TYR A 155 -7.94 -9.83 -7.83
C TYR A 155 -8.91 -8.93 -8.59
N THR A 156 -9.26 -9.28 -9.83
CA THR A 156 -10.21 -8.52 -10.66
C THR A 156 -11.65 -8.65 -10.16
N LEU A 157 -11.97 -9.75 -9.45
CA LEU A 157 -13.28 -9.94 -8.81
C LEU A 157 -13.52 -8.93 -7.67
N ASN A 158 -12.47 -8.33 -7.12
CA ASN A 158 -12.61 -7.26 -6.14
C ASN A 158 -12.92 -5.94 -6.84
N VAL A 159 -13.94 -5.25 -6.33
CA VAL A 159 -14.35 -3.92 -6.80
C VAL A 159 -13.23 -2.90 -6.57
N HIS A 160 -12.63 -2.94 -5.37
CA HIS A 160 -11.46 -2.15 -5.02
C HIS A 160 -10.18 -2.77 -5.54
N LYS A 161 -9.29 -1.94 -6.08
CA LYS A 161 -8.06 -2.40 -6.71
C LYS A 161 -6.90 -1.54 -6.25
N GLU A 162 -5.80 -2.20 -5.92
CA GLU A 162 -4.62 -1.54 -5.40
C GLU A 162 -3.35 -2.14 -5.99
N PHE A 163 -2.34 -1.29 -6.20
CA PHE A 163 -1.04 -1.72 -6.70
C PHE A 163 -0.39 -2.75 -5.76
N ARG A 164 -0.62 -2.63 -4.44
CA ARG A 164 -0.03 -3.53 -3.44
C ARG A 164 -0.50 -4.98 -3.56
N PHE A 165 -1.62 -5.27 -4.23
CA PHE A 165 -2.04 -6.66 -4.44
C PHE A 165 -1.12 -7.37 -5.44
N LEU A 166 -0.58 -6.65 -6.44
CA LEU A 166 0.36 -7.20 -7.40
C LEU A 166 1.72 -7.56 -6.77
N THR A 167 2.06 -7.05 -5.58
CA THR A 167 3.36 -7.35 -4.93
C THR A 167 3.54 -8.84 -4.64
N GLN A 168 2.44 -9.60 -4.48
CA GLN A 168 2.48 -11.03 -4.22
C GLN A 168 2.99 -11.85 -5.42
N ILE A 169 2.79 -11.34 -6.63
CA ILE A 169 3.22 -11.99 -7.87
C ILE A 169 4.34 -11.23 -8.58
N LEU A 170 4.80 -10.11 -8.00
CA LEU A 170 5.85 -9.27 -8.57
C LEU A 170 7.15 -10.04 -8.86
N PRO A 171 7.63 -10.97 -8.00
CA PRO A 171 8.79 -11.80 -8.34
C PRO A 171 8.58 -12.64 -9.62
N ILE A 172 7.38 -13.20 -9.80
CA ILE A 172 7.04 -14.00 -11.00
C ILE A 172 6.98 -13.10 -12.23
N LEU A 173 6.38 -11.91 -12.10
CA LEU A 173 6.31 -10.93 -13.18
C LEU A 173 7.71 -10.46 -13.62
N PHE A 174 8.64 -10.23 -12.70
CA PHE A 174 10.03 -9.91 -13.04
C PHE A 174 10.77 -11.05 -13.74
N ILE A 175 10.50 -12.31 -13.38
CA ILE A 175 11.05 -13.47 -14.10
C ILE A 175 10.53 -13.52 -15.54
N LEU A 176 9.22 -13.28 -15.74
CA LEU A 176 8.63 -13.21 -17.08
C LEU A 176 9.27 -12.09 -17.89
N GLU A 177 9.35 -10.87 -17.34
CA GLU A 177 10.03 -9.74 -17.98
C GLU A 177 11.47 -10.09 -18.41
N ALA A 178 12.27 -10.67 -17.50
CA ALA A 178 13.64 -11.06 -17.79
C ALA A 178 13.75 -12.08 -18.94
N ASN A 179 12.81 -13.03 -19.03
CA ASN A 179 12.74 -13.98 -20.14
C ASN A 179 12.42 -13.28 -21.47
N GLY A 180 11.52 -12.31 -21.47
CA GLY A 180 11.21 -11.50 -22.65
C GLY A 180 12.42 -10.70 -23.14
N ILE A 181 13.16 -10.06 -22.22
CA ILE A 181 14.41 -9.35 -22.55
C ILE A 181 15.45 -10.31 -23.14
N ASN A 182 15.69 -11.45 -22.47
CA ASN A 182 16.66 -12.45 -22.92
C ASN A 182 16.34 -12.99 -24.32
N TRP A 183 15.06 -13.18 -24.62
CA TRP A 183 14.62 -13.58 -25.95
C TRP A 183 14.92 -12.51 -27.00
N CYS A 184 14.62 -11.23 -26.73
CA CYS A 184 14.96 -10.14 -27.65
C CYS A 184 16.46 -10.06 -27.90
N LEU A 185 17.26 -10.14 -26.83
CA LEU A 185 18.73 -10.11 -26.90
C LEU A 185 19.29 -11.21 -27.82
N LYS A 186 18.74 -12.43 -27.72
CA LYS A 186 19.13 -13.57 -28.57
C LYS A 186 18.60 -13.44 -30.00
N ARG A 187 17.31 -13.13 -30.17
CA ARG A 187 16.62 -13.17 -31.48
C ARG A 187 17.07 -12.07 -32.44
N PHE A 188 17.36 -10.88 -31.91
CA PHE A 188 17.72 -9.72 -32.70
C PHE A 188 19.21 -9.37 -32.61
N GLN A 189 20.02 -10.21 -31.98
CA GLN A 189 21.44 -9.93 -31.69
C GLN A 189 21.64 -8.59 -30.97
N TRP A 190 20.65 -8.15 -30.19
CA TRP A 190 20.70 -6.91 -29.41
C TRP A 190 21.70 -6.95 -28.25
N ASN A 191 22.54 -7.99 -28.15
CA ASN A 191 23.67 -8.07 -27.24
C ASN A 191 24.63 -6.87 -27.35
N LYS A 192 24.72 -6.26 -28.55
CA LYS A 192 25.47 -5.00 -28.77
C LYS A 192 24.81 -3.79 -28.10
N PHE A 193 23.50 -3.83 -27.90
CA PHE A 193 22.68 -2.77 -27.31
C PHE A 193 22.27 -3.06 -25.85
N ARG A 194 22.87 -4.05 -25.19
CA ARG A 194 22.56 -4.40 -23.79
C ARG A 194 22.67 -3.21 -22.82
N TRP A 195 23.56 -2.26 -23.12
CA TRP A 195 23.74 -1.03 -22.34
C TRP A 195 22.49 -0.16 -22.31
N ILE A 196 21.64 -0.18 -23.35
CA ILE A 196 20.36 0.52 -23.36
C ILE A 196 19.46 0.01 -22.24
N PHE A 197 19.39 -1.30 -22.02
CA PHE A 197 18.60 -1.89 -20.93
C PHE A 197 19.13 -1.49 -19.55
N TYR A 198 20.45 -1.47 -19.37
CA TYR A 198 21.05 -1.02 -18.12
C TYR A 198 20.79 0.47 -17.85
N LEU A 199 20.98 1.32 -18.86
CA LEU A 199 20.65 2.76 -18.78
C LEU A 199 19.17 2.97 -18.45
N SER A 200 18.30 2.19 -19.09
CA SER A 200 16.87 2.23 -18.84
C SER A 200 16.55 1.87 -17.39
N PHE A 201 17.12 0.78 -16.88
CA PHE A 201 16.97 0.35 -15.49
C PHE A 201 17.46 1.43 -14.51
N ILE A 202 18.59 2.07 -14.80
CA ILE A 202 19.11 3.22 -14.03
C ILE A 202 18.10 4.38 -14.05
N GLY A 203 17.52 4.70 -15.21
CA GLY A 203 16.45 5.70 -15.32
C GLY A 203 15.23 5.37 -14.44
N HIS A 204 14.84 4.10 -14.38
CA HIS A 204 13.75 3.64 -13.51
C HIS A 204 14.10 3.77 -12.02
N ILE A 205 15.36 3.54 -11.64
CA ILE A 205 15.86 3.80 -10.28
C ILE A 205 15.75 5.29 -9.95
N PHE A 206 16.17 6.19 -10.83
CA PHE A 206 16.07 7.63 -10.59
C PHE A 206 14.62 8.09 -10.41
N ILE A 207 13.71 7.60 -11.25
CA ILE A 207 12.26 7.85 -11.10
C ILE A 207 11.77 7.32 -9.73
N GLY A 208 12.17 6.11 -9.36
CA GLY A 208 11.82 5.52 -8.07
C GLY A 208 12.34 6.33 -6.88
N ILE A 209 13.58 6.81 -6.93
CA ILE A 209 14.18 7.68 -5.90
C ILE A 209 13.39 8.98 -5.79
N TYR A 210 13.07 9.63 -6.90
CA TYR A 210 12.28 10.86 -6.90
C TYR A 210 10.92 10.66 -6.22
N PHE A 211 10.16 9.64 -6.62
CA PHE A 211 8.84 9.38 -6.03
C PHE A 211 8.90 8.85 -4.59
N SER A 212 10.04 8.33 -4.15
CA SER A 212 10.21 7.83 -2.78
C SER A 212 10.72 8.90 -1.81
N LEU A 213 11.50 9.87 -2.28
CA LEU A 213 12.18 10.85 -1.42
C LEU A 213 11.66 12.28 -1.57
N ILE A 214 11.16 12.66 -2.75
CA ILE A 214 10.80 14.06 -3.07
C ILE A 214 9.28 14.21 -3.19
N ASP A 215 8.62 13.32 -3.95
CA ASP A 215 7.17 13.40 -4.09
C ASP A 215 6.48 13.11 -2.76
N ARG A 216 5.55 14.00 -2.35
CA ARG A 216 4.77 13.91 -1.10
C ARG A 216 5.61 13.94 0.18
N GLN A 217 6.84 14.46 0.11
CA GLN A 217 7.72 14.62 1.27
C GLN A 217 7.13 15.55 2.34
N GLY A 218 6.29 16.51 1.95
CA GLY A 218 5.71 17.50 2.86
C GLY A 218 4.90 16.88 3.99
N GLN A 219 4.18 15.80 3.72
CA GLN A 219 3.40 15.05 4.71
C GLN A 219 4.26 14.54 5.88
N ILE A 220 5.52 14.16 5.63
CA ILE A 220 6.48 13.76 6.67
C ILE A 220 7.16 14.99 7.28
N SER A 221 7.51 15.98 6.45
CA SER A 221 8.24 17.18 6.88
C SER A 221 7.44 18.02 7.87
N VAL A 222 6.12 18.13 7.67
CA VAL A 222 5.19 18.77 8.62
C VAL A 222 5.21 18.07 9.97
N MET A 223 5.26 16.75 10.01
CA MET A 223 5.33 16.01 11.28
C MET A 223 6.65 16.27 12.01
N ASN A 224 7.76 16.38 11.28
CA ASN A 224 9.05 16.76 11.84
C ASN A 224 9.04 18.19 12.37
N TYR A 225 8.41 19.13 11.65
CA TYR A 225 8.20 20.50 12.13
C TYR A 225 7.46 20.50 13.46
N ILE A 226 6.32 19.80 13.54
CA ILE A 226 5.52 19.76 14.78
C ILE A 226 6.31 19.16 15.93
N ARG A 227 7.00 18.04 15.67
CA ARG A 227 7.79 17.35 16.70
C ARG A 227 8.85 18.26 17.31
N ASN A 228 9.55 19.04 16.49
CA ASN A 228 10.76 19.75 16.90
C ASN A 228 10.52 21.22 17.26
N ASN A 229 9.56 21.89 16.59
CA ASN A 229 9.40 23.34 16.67
C ASN A 229 8.21 23.78 17.53
N LEU A 230 7.17 22.95 17.68
CA LEU A 230 6.09 23.28 18.60
C LEU A 230 6.59 23.03 20.03
N SER A 231 7.00 24.08 20.72
CA SER A 231 7.37 24.04 22.14
C SER A 231 6.29 24.66 23.00
N ASN A 232 6.03 24.04 24.14
CA ASN A 232 4.99 24.46 25.04
C ASN A 232 5.53 25.49 26.05
N GLU A 233 5.69 26.74 25.62
CA GLU A 233 6.24 27.80 26.49
C GLU A 233 5.35 28.09 27.71
N ASN A 234 4.04 27.86 27.59
CA ASN A 234 3.03 28.20 28.61
C ASN A 234 2.42 26.98 29.33
N GLN A 235 2.98 25.77 29.17
CA GLN A 235 2.45 24.51 29.74
C GLN A 235 0.99 24.18 29.34
N GLN A 236 0.48 24.72 28.22
CA GLN A 236 -0.85 24.45 27.70
C GLN A 236 -0.81 23.35 26.64
N ILE A 237 -1.77 22.42 26.67
CA ILE A 237 -1.82 21.35 25.66
C ILE A 237 -2.04 21.99 24.28
N LEU A 238 -1.13 21.72 23.34
CA LEU A 238 -1.23 22.23 21.98
C LEU A 238 -2.16 21.32 21.18
N SER A 239 -3.29 21.86 20.72
CA SER A 239 -4.22 21.16 19.84
C SER A 239 -3.89 21.47 18.39
N VAL A 240 -3.49 20.46 17.60
CA VAL A 240 -3.12 20.57 16.19
C VAL A 240 -4.15 19.84 15.34
N ASP A 241 -4.84 20.54 14.46
CA ASP A 241 -5.90 19.98 13.64
C ASP A 241 -5.50 19.88 12.16
N PHE A 242 -5.51 18.66 11.63
CA PHE A 242 -5.17 18.33 10.26
C PHE A 242 -6.41 18.34 9.38
N LEU A 243 -6.57 19.44 8.64
CA LEU A 243 -7.64 19.68 7.67
C LEU A 243 -7.18 19.24 6.29
N MET A 244 -6.95 17.93 6.17
CA MET A 244 -6.39 17.26 5.00
C MET A 244 -7.21 16.00 4.72
N PRO A 245 -7.15 15.41 3.51
CA PRO A 245 -7.66 14.07 3.29
C PRO A 245 -7.15 13.09 4.34
N CYS A 246 -8.00 12.17 4.75
CA CYS A 246 -7.70 11.21 5.82
C CYS A 246 -6.41 10.43 5.54
N HIS A 247 -5.66 10.13 6.60
CA HIS A 247 -4.39 9.40 6.50
C HIS A 247 -3.32 10.05 5.62
N SER A 248 -3.41 11.37 5.39
CA SER A 248 -2.35 12.12 4.67
C SER A 248 -1.04 12.18 5.44
N THR A 249 -1.03 12.08 6.77
CA THR A 249 0.20 12.15 7.59
C THR A 249 0.30 10.93 8.53
N PRO A 250 1.52 10.53 8.92
CA PRO A 250 1.73 9.35 9.77
C PRO A 250 1.36 9.53 11.25
N TYR A 251 0.91 10.74 11.64
CA TYR A 251 0.28 11.01 12.93
C TYR A 251 1.11 10.56 14.15
N TYR A 252 0.50 9.87 15.11
CA TYR A 252 1.17 9.34 16.32
C TYR A 252 2.29 8.33 16.05
N SER A 253 2.46 7.81 14.83
CA SER A 253 3.67 7.06 14.48
C SER A 253 4.92 7.96 14.43
N PHE A 254 4.71 9.27 14.33
CA PHE A 254 5.74 10.31 14.24
C PHE A 254 5.68 11.33 15.36
N ILE A 255 4.71 11.29 16.28
CA ILE A 255 4.65 12.21 17.41
C ILE A 255 4.36 11.37 18.65
N HIS A 256 5.31 11.31 19.57
CA HIS A 256 5.21 10.61 20.84
C HIS A 256 5.38 11.65 21.96
N ARG A 257 4.42 12.57 22.03
CA ARG A 257 4.43 13.72 22.92
C ARG A 257 3.04 13.87 23.55
N ASP A 258 3.01 13.94 24.87
CA ASP A 258 1.75 14.02 25.64
C ASP A 258 1.23 15.46 25.74
N ASP A 259 2.06 16.45 25.40
CA ASP A 259 1.72 17.87 25.41
C ASP A 259 1.11 18.36 24.09
N ILE A 260 0.97 17.47 23.10
CA ILE A 260 0.36 17.76 21.80
C ILE A 260 -0.80 16.81 21.57
N GLN A 261 -2.01 17.38 21.48
CA GLN A 261 -3.19 16.66 21.01
C GLN A 261 -3.32 16.87 19.51
N LEU A 262 -3.32 15.78 18.76
CA LEU A 262 -3.58 15.82 17.33
C LEU A 262 -5.07 15.55 17.08
N ASN A 263 -5.67 16.24 16.11
CA ASN A 263 -6.98 15.94 15.52
C ASN A 263 -6.89 15.85 13.99
N PHE A 264 -7.74 15.05 13.32
CA PHE A 264 -7.80 14.98 11.86
C PHE A 264 -9.21 14.64 11.38
N LEU A 265 -9.48 14.90 10.09
CA LEU A 265 -10.74 14.49 9.46
C LEU A 265 -10.77 12.95 9.28
N THR A 266 -11.81 12.28 9.76
CA THR A 266 -11.94 10.82 9.67
C THR A 266 -12.66 10.36 8.40
N CYS A 267 -12.31 9.17 7.90
CA CYS A 267 -13.00 8.46 6.80
C CYS A 267 -13.45 7.08 7.25
N GLU A 268 -14.23 7.01 8.33
CA GLU A 268 -14.73 5.73 8.82
C GLU A 268 -15.78 5.14 7.86
N PRO A 269 -15.67 3.87 7.45
CA PRO A 269 -16.71 3.24 6.67
C PRO A 269 -17.99 3.03 7.49
N ASN A 270 -19.14 2.97 6.81
CA ASN A 270 -20.45 2.77 7.43
C ASN A 270 -20.68 1.31 7.93
N LEU A 271 -19.84 0.82 8.85
CA LEU A 271 -19.92 -0.54 9.35
C LEU A 271 -21.17 -0.79 10.21
N ASN A 272 -21.69 0.26 10.85
CA ASN A 272 -22.84 0.16 11.77
C ASN A 272 -24.18 0.47 11.10
N ASN A 273 -24.26 0.46 9.76
CA ASN A 273 -25.48 0.76 8.99
C ASN A 273 -26.21 2.03 9.47
N ARG A 274 -25.49 3.13 9.72
CA ARG A 274 -26.06 4.35 10.30
C ARG A 274 -27.16 4.94 9.40
N THR A 275 -26.88 5.09 8.10
CA THR A 275 -27.82 5.54 7.05
C THR A 275 -27.43 4.99 5.68
N ASN A 276 -28.36 4.94 4.71
CA ASN A 276 -28.05 4.55 3.32
C ASN A 276 -27.24 5.62 2.58
N ASP A 277 -27.50 6.90 2.86
CA ASP A 277 -26.75 8.04 2.31
C ASP A 277 -25.60 8.46 3.24
N TYR A 278 -24.84 7.48 3.72
CA TYR A 278 -23.73 7.76 4.61
C TYR A 278 -22.60 8.46 3.85
N MET A 279 -22.21 9.63 4.36
CA MET A 279 -20.97 10.31 4.00
C MET A 279 -20.07 10.42 5.23
N ASP A 280 -18.80 10.12 5.03
CA ASP A 280 -17.80 10.28 6.08
C ASP A 280 -17.53 11.76 6.40
N GLU A 281 -16.81 11.99 7.50
CA GLU A 281 -16.54 13.33 8.01
C GLU A 281 -15.70 14.17 7.03
N ALA A 282 -14.67 13.58 6.43
CA ALA A 282 -13.83 14.28 5.48
C ALA A 282 -14.60 14.66 4.21
N ASP A 283 -15.41 13.75 3.66
CA ASP A 283 -16.25 14.04 2.51
C ASP A 283 -17.23 15.18 2.80
N LYS A 284 -17.90 15.17 3.95
CA LYS A 284 -18.77 16.28 4.39
C LYS A 284 -18.00 17.60 4.50
N PHE A 285 -16.82 17.56 5.10
CA PHE A 285 -15.98 18.74 5.27
C PHE A 285 -15.61 19.37 3.91
N PHE A 286 -15.15 18.55 2.96
CA PHE A 286 -14.72 19.02 1.63
C PHE A 286 -15.89 19.39 0.71
N LEU A 287 -17.14 19.03 1.02
CA LEU A 287 -18.31 19.49 0.28
C LEU A 287 -18.64 20.97 0.55
N ASN A 288 -18.54 21.41 1.81
CA ASN A 288 -18.74 22.81 2.19
C ASN A 288 -17.65 23.25 3.18
N PRO A 289 -16.43 23.55 2.69
CA PRO A 289 -15.26 23.76 3.54
C PRO A 289 -15.36 25.00 4.42
N ILE A 290 -16.07 26.05 3.98
CA ILE A 290 -16.21 27.30 4.74
C ILE A 290 -17.09 27.09 5.97
N GLU A 291 -18.28 26.52 5.81
CA GLU A 291 -19.18 26.25 6.95
C GLU A 291 -18.60 25.19 7.88
N SER A 292 -18.04 24.12 7.29
CA SER A 292 -17.45 23.02 8.07
C SER A 292 -16.25 23.49 8.89
N LEU A 293 -15.42 24.39 8.34
CA LEU A 293 -14.31 24.96 9.08
C LEU A 293 -14.79 25.84 10.24
N LYS A 294 -15.80 26.70 10.03
CA LYS A 294 -16.36 27.51 11.12
C LYS A 294 -16.88 26.64 12.26
N GLN A 295 -17.66 25.62 11.94
CA GLN A 295 -18.17 24.67 12.93
C GLN A 295 -17.02 23.96 13.66
N ARG A 296 -16.04 23.44 12.92
CA ARG A 296 -14.89 22.72 13.49
C ARG A 296 -14.03 23.58 14.41
N LEU A 297 -13.87 24.87 14.08
CA LEU A 297 -13.16 25.82 14.94
C LEU A 297 -13.92 26.10 16.25
N HIS A 298 -15.25 26.11 16.22
CA HIS A 298 -16.06 26.19 17.45
C HIS A 298 -15.95 24.92 18.31
N ASP A 299 -15.96 23.74 17.69
CA ASP A 299 -15.99 22.46 18.40
C ASP A 299 -14.63 22.07 18.99
N ILE A 300 -13.54 22.24 18.23
CA ILE A 300 -12.20 21.78 18.61
C ILE A 300 -11.35 22.90 19.23
N ASN A 301 -11.57 24.15 18.79
CA ASN A 301 -10.75 25.31 19.16
C ASN A 301 -9.22 25.05 19.09
N PRO A 302 -8.69 24.68 17.91
CA PRO A 302 -7.29 24.27 17.77
C PRO A 302 -6.31 25.45 17.93
N SER A 303 -5.11 25.14 18.41
CA SER A 303 -3.98 26.09 18.46
C SER A 303 -3.31 26.23 17.08
N HIS A 304 -3.28 25.14 16.31
CA HIS A 304 -2.64 25.08 15.01
C HIS A 304 -3.54 24.38 14.00
N LEU A 305 -3.52 24.87 12.76
CA LEU A 305 -4.18 24.24 11.62
C LEU A 305 -3.16 23.81 10.59
N ILE A 306 -3.38 22.64 10.02
CA ILE A 306 -2.53 22.08 8.97
C ILE A 306 -3.41 21.72 7.78
N MET A 307 -3.12 22.31 6.63
CA MET A 307 -3.90 22.08 5.41
C MET A 307 -3.07 22.21 4.16
N PHE A 308 -3.54 21.59 3.08
CA PHE A 308 -2.97 21.83 1.75
C PHE A 308 -3.32 23.22 1.22
N ASP A 309 -2.46 23.75 0.35
CA ASP A 309 -2.71 25.00 -0.40
C ASP A 309 -4.09 25.02 -1.07
N THR A 310 -4.52 23.90 -1.65
CA THR A 310 -5.84 23.75 -2.27
C THR A 310 -7.01 24.07 -1.35
N LEU A 311 -6.91 23.73 -0.06
CA LEU A 311 -7.95 24.07 0.92
C LEU A 311 -7.74 25.50 1.40
N TYR A 312 -6.49 25.88 1.73
CA TYR A 312 -6.16 27.22 2.20
C TYR A 312 -6.69 28.31 1.27
N ASP A 313 -6.50 28.17 -0.04
CA ASP A 313 -6.99 29.13 -1.03
C ASP A 313 -8.51 29.33 -1.01
N GLN A 314 -9.27 28.30 -0.59
CA GLN A 314 -10.74 28.36 -0.51
C GLN A 314 -11.23 29.01 0.80
N VAL A 315 -10.45 28.94 1.87
CA VAL A 315 -10.87 29.39 3.21
C VAL A 315 -10.09 30.58 3.74
N LYS A 316 -9.09 31.09 3.01
CA LYS A 316 -8.19 32.16 3.48
C LYS A 316 -8.91 33.42 3.94
N GLU A 317 -10.03 33.78 3.33
CA GLU A 317 -10.84 34.95 3.71
C GLU A 317 -11.36 34.87 5.15
N ILE A 318 -11.49 33.65 5.71
CA ILE A 318 -11.90 33.44 7.11
C ILE A 318 -10.78 33.89 8.07
N PHE A 319 -9.52 33.88 7.62
CA PHE A 319 -8.36 34.24 8.43
C PHE A 319 -7.97 35.71 8.36
N ASP A 320 -8.59 36.50 7.48
CA ASP A 320 -8.26 37.92 7.26
C ASP A 320 -8.68 38.84 8.43
N GLY A 321 -9.26 38.28 9.51
CA GLY A 321 -9.55 38.98 10.76
C GLY A 321 -8.42 38.96 11.80
N ASP A 322 -8.47 39.89 12.75
CA ASP A 322 -7.45 40.05 13.79
C ASP A 322 -7.38 38.89 14.81
N GLN A 323 -8.37 37.99 14.85
CA GLN A 323 -8.57 37.05 15.97
C GLN A 323 -8.42 35.56 15.62
N TRP A 324 -8.02 35.21 14.39
CA TRP A 324 -8.14 33.84 13.91
C TRP A 324 -6.78 33.15 13.84
N PHE A 325 -6.12 33.16 12.67
CA PHE A 325 -4.88 32.42 12.47
C PHE A 325 -3.90 33.23 11.62
N SER A 326 -2.61 32.98 11.83
CA SER A 326 -1.51 33.52 11.02
C SER A 326 -0.72 32.38 10.40
N VAL A 327 -0.26 32.56 9.15
CA VAL A 327 0.60 31.58 8.49
C VAL A 327 1.99 31.63 9.12
N LYS A 328 2.42 30.52 9.71
CA LYS A 328 3.74 30.41 10.35
C LYS A 328 4.78 29.81 9.43
N ASP A 329 4.40 28.78 8.67
CA ASP A 329 5.31 28.13 7.73
C ASP A 329 4.53 27.52 6.56
N ILE A 330 5.24 27.33 5.44
CA ILE A 330 4.72 26.73 4.21
C ILE A 330 5.72 25.70 3.72
N ILE A 331 5.32 24.43 3.78
CA ILE A 331 6.18 23.29 3.47
C ILE A 331 5.84 22.74 2.09
N PHE A 332 6.87 22.50 1.28
CA PHE A 332 6.71 21.83 -0.01
C PHE A 332 6.25 20.37 0.16
N ASN A 333 5.21 19.99 -0.57
CA ASN A 333 4.67 18.63 -0.56
C ASN A 333 4.98 17.86 -1.84
N SER A 334 4.59 18.36 -3.01
CA SER A 334 4.73 17.64 -4.26
C SER A 334 4.72 18.59 -5.46
N HIS A 335 5.41 18.20 -6.53
CA HIS A 335 5.33 18.90 -7.81
C HIS A 335 4.03 18.57 -8.56
N ILE A 336 3.43 17.41 -8.30
CA ILE A 336 2.29 16.87 -9.05
C ILE A 336 1.06 16.87 -8.14
N GLN A 337 0.01 17.56 -8.59
CA GLN A 337 -1.29 17.49 -7.93
C GLN A 337 -2.01 16.20 -8.33
N HIS A 338 -2.22 15.31 -7.35
CA HIS A 338 -2.81 13.99 -7.59
C HIS A 338 -4.33 13.97 -7.50
N THR A 339 -4.92 14.79 -6.62
CA THR A 339 -6.37 14.97 -6.53
C THR A 339 -6.70 16.43 -6.26
N SER A 340 -7.97 16.82 -6.42
CA SER A 340 -8.45 18.17 -6.10
C SER A 340 -8.28 18.54 -4.63
N ARG A 341 -8.15 17.56 -3.73
CA ARG A 341 -7.99 17.76 -2.29
C ARG A 341 -6.53 17.73 -1.81
N HIS A 342 -5.58 17.38 -2.70
CA HIS A 342 -4.15 17.37 -2.38
C HIS A 342 -3.48 18.60 -2.97
N GLY A 343 -2.55 19.15 -2.20
CA GLY A 343 -1.82 20.36 -2.54
C GLY A 343 -0.38 20.16 -2.93
N LYS A 344 0.20 21.18 -3.56
CA LYS A 344 1.66 21.26 -3.81
C LYS A 344 2.41 21.73 -2.58
N MET A 345 1.77 22.58 -1.77
CA MET A 345 2.28 23.07 -0.51
C MET A 345 1.36 22.69 0.65
N ILE A 346 1.91 22.61 1.86
CA ILE A 346 1.19 22.45 3.12
C ILE A 346 1.41 23.69 3.96
N TYR A 347 0.33 24.34 4.36
CA TYR A 347 0.31 25.50 5.22
C TYR A 347 0.21 25.05 6.69
N ILE A 348 1.06 25.65 7.51
CA ILE A 348 0.99 25.56 8.97
C ILE A 348 0.54 26.92 9.48
N LEU A 349 -0.64 26.95 10.07
CA LEU A 349 -1.21 28.16 10.67
C LEU A 349 -1.21 28.04 12.18
N GLU A 350 -0.94 29.13 12.87
CA GLU A 350 -1.01 29.24 14.33
C GLU A 350 -2.02 30.32 14.72
N LYS A 351 -2.79 30.02 15.77
CA LYS A 351 -3.79 30.92 16.31
C LYS A 351 -3.12 32.20 16.83
N LYS A 352 -3.70 33.37 16.50
CA LYS A 352 -3.16 34.68 16.90
C LYS A 352 -3.33 34.95 18.40
#